data_AF-A0A842RZP6-F1
#
_entry.id   AF-A0A842RZP6-F1
#
_cell.length_a   1.000
_cell.length_b   1.000
_cell.length_c   1.000
_cell.angle_alpha   90.00
_cell.angle_beta   90.00
_cell.angle_gamma   90.00
#
_symmetry.space_group_name_H-M   'P 1'
#
loop_
_entity.id
_entity.type
_entity.pdbx_description
1 polymer ?
#
loop_
_entity_poly.entity_id
_entity_poly.type
_entity_poly.pdbx_seq_one_letter_code
_entity_poly.pdbx_strand_id
1 'polypeptide(L)'
;MQEESDDLEKLAEKVENQAKLEIKNRNYHKAIELLNKAKKLNQQLGFMGQIGIIEKKIKRVKNLIEFEKDDDSESKKQRKLLEEKGTKLLNIAEFSFRDEKYKKSLKNYKEALSIYQELGFQYQCQKIKTNIEKIEEIISQNELSEGNTKKETKKEQETISKPSESPYLTKLKEKREKEELEAKKYEEIYHSRKQLKQERVQSKEENYREYERKKRKEKELMKQAEEALDNGNNCINHKEFDKAKGYYKKSIELFTMMGWGHQVNILKKELDNIDSYKENYLATKRLNQKKNEGIQEQYNQRENSLLTQRKKFMNEMKKDLRKAPFDDNKEELSMAEKIRRERYRKTHESIIKAQQEEEFKNKISEKETWQEKKRSEERERLRKISEKKKKEELLLKEAEEKMDQGRYLVDQHKYDEAKILYKKAVDLFKTLGWFNQADTLYEEIKNLERYKREYIEKQRLENIRKKKEEEKYNKRVESLMNEQRHKERQRLIELSTLSPELQQSLQKAELLLKKAEKEEDLGKIRRVLSRYNYILTLYKKIPPEKLDLRSEIAEIEKKISLLKSQD
;
A
#
# COMPACT_ATOMS: atom_id res chain seq x y z
N MET A 1 -36.05 -3.88 -37.83
CA MET A 1 -36.05 -2.82 -36.79
C MET A 1 -35.44 -3.27 -35.47
N GLN A 2 -35.98 -4.26 -34.75
CA GLN A 2 -35.39 -4.66 -33.46
C GLN A 2 -34.03 -5.36 -33.62
N GLU A 3 -33.91 -6.29 -34.57
CA GLU A 3 -32.62 -6.96 -34.87
C GLU A 3 -31.52 -5.99 -35.35
N GLU A 4 -31.89 -5.00 -36.19
CA GLU A 4 -30.94 -3.98 -36.67
C GLU A 4 -30.44 -3.07 -35.54
N SER A 5 -31.27 -2.82 -34.52
CA SER A 5 -30.90 -2.05 -33.34
C SER A 5 -29.89 -2.82 -32.48
N ASP A 6 -30.11 -4.12 -32.28
CA ASP A 6 -29.22 -4.97 -31.47
C ASP A 6 -27.82 -5.12 -32.10
N ASP A 7 -27.75 -5.20 -33.43
CA ASP A 7 -26.48 -5.28 -34.15
C ASP A 7 -25.68 -3.96 -34.09
N LEU A 8 -26.37 -2.83 -34.16
CA LEU A 8 -25.77 -1.51 -33.99
C LEU A 8 -25.22 -1.31 -32.57
N GLU A 9 -25.93 -1.81 -31.55
CA GLU A 9 -25.49 -1.76 -30.16
C GLU A 9 -24.20 -2.57 -29.93
N LYS A 10 -24.17 -3.84 -30.39
CA LYS A 10 -22.97 -4.69 -30.34
C LYS A 10 -21.78 -4.06 -31.07
N LEU A 11 -22.04 -3.42 -32.22
CA LEU A 11 -21.00 -2.74 -32.98
C LEU A 11 -20.46 -1.52 -32.23
N ALA A 12 -21.33 -0.73 -31.60
CA ALA A 12 -20.95 0.42 -30.79
C ALA A 12 -20.05 0.00 -29.61
N GLU A 13 -20.43 -1.07 -28.92
CA GLU A 13 -19.65 -1.63 -27.80
C GLU A 13 -18.28 -2.15 -28.28
N LYS A 14 -18.23 -2.89 -29.39
CA LYS A 14 -16.99 -3.42 -29.96
C LYS A 14 -16.01 -2.30 -30.33
N VAL A 15 -16.50 -1.22 -30.94
CA VAL A 15 -15.69 -0.05 -31.31
C VAL A 15 -15.18 0.68 -30.07
N GLU A 16 -16.00 0.82 -29.01
CA GLU A 16 -15.54 1.41 -27.75
C GLU A 16 -14.45 0.57 -27.08
N ASN A 17 -14.59 -0.75 -27.07
CA ASN A 17 -13.60 -1.65 -26.51
C ASN A 17 -12.28 -1.63 -27.29
N GLN A 18 -12.33 -1.49 -28.61
CA GLN A 18 -11.14 -1.24 -29.43
C GLN A 18 -10.48 0.10 -29.08
N ALA A 19 -11.26 1.17 -28.88
CA ALA A 19 -10.70 2.45 -28.47
C ALA A 19 -9.96 2.36 -27.12
N LYS A 20 -10.51 1.60 -26.15
CA LYS A 20 -9.83 1.34 -24.86
C LYS A 20 -8.49 0.62 -25.04
N LEU A 21 -8.41 -0.32 -25.99
CA LEU A 21 -7.16 -1.01 -26.31
C LEU A 21 -6.13 -0.06 -26.93
N GLU A 22 -6.54 0.82 -27.85
CA GLU A 22 -5.64 1.81 -28.46
C GLU A 22 -5.15 2.87 -27.46
N ILE A 23 -5.96 3.27 -26.48
CA ILE A 23 -5.51 4.12 -25.36
C ILE A 23 -4.39 3.43 -24.57
N LYS A 24 -4.53 2.13 -24.27
CA LYS A 24 -3.49 1.36 -23.56
C LYS A 24 -2.20 1.26 -24.37
N ASN A 25 -2.31 1.18 -25.69
CA ASN A 25 -1.18 1.13 -26.61
C ASN A 25 -0.58 2.52 -26.92
N ARG A 26 -1.06 3.59 -26.27
CA ARG A 26 -0.67 5.00 -26.51
C ARG A 26 -0.93 5.51 -27.93
N ASN A 27 -1.81 4.84 -28.69
CA ASN A 27 -2.23 5.27 -30.03
C ASN A 27 -3.41 6.25 -29.94
N TYR A 28 -3.21 7.40 -29.30
CA TYR A 28 -4.31 8.28 -28.89
C TYR A 28 -5.12 8.86 -30.04
N HIS A 29 -4.49 9.14 -31.20
CA HIS A 29 -5.20 9.61 -32.38
C HIS A 29 -6.23 8.58 -32.87
N LYS A 30 -5.81 7.33 -33.02
CA LYS A 30 -6.67 6.20 -33.42
C LYS A 30 -7.76 5.92 -32.38
N ALA A 31 -7.45 6.05 -31.09
CA ALA A 31 -8.44 5.94 -30.03
C ALA A 31 -9.54 7.02 -30.14
N ILE A 32 -9.19 8.27 -30.46
CA ILE A 32 -10.16 9.36 -30.66
C ILE A 32 -11.03 9.09 -31.89
N GLU A 33 -10.46 8.58 -33.00
CA GLU A 33 -11.23 8.19 -34.18
C GLU A 33 -12.26 7.10 -33.87
N LEU A 34 -11.87 6.05 -33.15
CA LEU A 34 -12.76 4.98 -32.72
C LEU A 34 -13.85 5.49 -31.77
N LEU A 35 -13.51 6.35 -30.80
CA LEU A 35 -14.51 6.97 -29.91
C LEU A 35 -15.52 7.83 -30.69
N ASN A 36 -15.08 8.58 -31.70
CA ASN A 36 -15.99 9.33 -32.56
C ASN A 36 -16.91 8.40 -33.38
N LYS A 37 -16.41 7.25 -33.83
CA LYS A 37 -17.23 6.23 -34.50
C LYS A 37 -18.27 5.63 -33.55
N ALA A 38 -17.88 5.29 -32.31
CA ALA A 38 -18.81 4.82 -31.27
C ALA A 38 -19.86 5.89 -30.92
N LYS A 39 -19.48 7.17 -30.88
CA LYS A 39 -20.42 8.29 -30.66
C LYS A 39 -21.49 8.34 -31.75
N LYS A 40 -21.11 8.22 -33.03
CA LYS A 40 -22.06 8.21 -34.17
C LYS A 40 -23.03 7.04 -34.09
N LEU A 41 -22.56 5.84 -33.75
CA LEU A 41 -23.42 4.66 -33.58
C LEU A 41 -24.43 4.84 -32.45
N ASN A 42 -23.99 5.34 -31.29
CA ASN A 42 -24.88 5.65 -30.16
C ASN A 42 -25.88 6.78 -30.48
N GLN A 43 -25.53 7.69 -31.38
CA GLN A 43 -26.45 8.73 -31.87
C GLN A 43 -27.54 8.15 -32.77
N GLN A 44 -27.23 7.18 -33.62
CA GLN A 44 -28.22 6.46 -34.43
C GLN A 44 -29.20 5.66 -33.56
N LEU A 45 -28.73 5.13 -32.43
CA LEU A 45 -29.55 4.41 -31.44
C LEU A 45 -30.35 5.32 -30.50
N GLY A 46 -30.11 6.64 -30.51
CA GLY A 46 -30.77 7.58 -29.58
C GLY A 46 -30.25 7.54 -28.13
N PHE A 47 -29.09 6.92 -27.88
CA PHE A 47 -28.51 6.77 -26.54
C PHE A 47 -27.73 8.02 -26.09
N MET A 48 -28.45 9.11 -25.81
CA MET A 48 -27.87 10.41 -25.44
C MET A 48 -26.95 10.36 -24.21
N GLY A 49 -27.26 9.51 -23.23
CA GLY A 49 -26.40 9.30 -22.05
C GLY A 49 -25.01 8.76 -22.39
N GLN A 50 -24.94 7.78 -23.30
CA GLN A 50 -23.67 7.20 -23.75
C GLN A 50 -22.84 8.20 -24.55
N ILE A 51 -23.49 9.04 -25.36
CA ILE A 51 -22.81 10.12 -26.10
C ILE A 51 -22.05 11.03 -25.15
N GLY A 52 -22.68 11.50 -24.07
CA GLY A 52 -22.03 12.35 -23.08
C GLY A 52 -20.85 11.68 -22.37
N ILE A 53 -20.92 10.37 -22.13
CA ILE A 53 -19.81 9.58 -21.58
C ILE A 53 -18.65 9.51 -22.59
N ILE A 54 -18.93 9.25 -23.86
CA ILE A 54 -17.93 9.15 -24.92
C ILE A 54 -17.24 10.51 -25.15
N GLU A 55 -17.97 11.63 -25.12
CA GLU A 55 -17.38 12.97 -25.23
C GLU A 55 -16.41 13.29 -24.08
N LYS A 56 -16.79 12.93 -22.84
CA LYS A 56 -15.89 13.05 -21.68
C LYS A 56 -14.63 12.19 -21.86
N LYS A 57 -14.76 10.97 -22.41
CA LYS A 57 -13.61 10.10 -22.74
C LYS A 57 -12.70 10.76 -23.79
N ILE A 58 -13.26 11.30 -24.88
CA ILE A 58 -12.50 12.00 -25.91
C ILE A 58 -11.73 13.18 -25.32
N LYS A 59 -12.38 14.00 -24.48
CA LYS A 59 -11.73 15.13 -23.79
C LYS A 59 -10.56 14.67 -22.92
N ARG A 60 -10.72 13.59 -22.15
CA ARG A 60 -9.63 13.01 -21.34
C ARG A 60 -8.45 12.55 -22.20
N VAL A 61 -8.71 11.88 -23.33
CA VAL A 61 -7.66 11.43 -24.24
C VAL A 61 -6.93 12.62 -24.89
N LYS A 62 -7.63 13.70 -25.23
CA LYS A 62 -6.98 14.93 -25.73
C LYS A 62 -6.06 15.56 -24.69
N ASN A 63 -6.49 15.63 -23.43
CA ASN A 63 -5.65 16.13 -22.34
C ASN A 63 -4.41 15.23 -22.12
N LEU A 64 -4.53 13.92 -22.33
CA LEU A 64 -3.37 13.00 -22.28
C LEU A 64 -2.38 13.28 -23.42
N ILE A 65 -2.86 13.58 -24.63
CA ILE A 65 -1.99 13.98 -25.74
C ILE A 65 -1.24 15.28 -25.41
N GLU A 66 -1.91 16.27 -24.85
CA GLU A 66 -1.27 17.52 -24.42
C GLU A 66 -0.20 17.25 -23.34
N PHE A 67 -0.54 16.45 -22.34
CA PHE A 67 0.39 16.07 -21.27
C PHE A 67 1.61 15.30 -21.79
N GLU A 68 1.42 14.37 -22.72
CA GLU A 68 2.53 13.60 -23.32
C GLU A 68 3.39 14.43 -24.27
N LYS A 69 2.80 15.37 -25.02
CA LYS A 69 3.57 16.32 -25.83
C LYS A 69 4.51 17.16 -24.98
N ASP A 70 4.07 17.53 -23.78
CA ASP A 70 4.95 18.21 -22.83
C ASP A 70 6.06 17.26 -22.30
N ASP A 71 5.80 15.96 -22.22
CA ASP A 71 6.70 14.90 -21.71
C ASP A 71 7.89 14.58 -22.63
N ASP A 72 7.73 14.73 -23.94
CA ASP A 72 8.80 14.48 -24.92
C ASP A 72 9.70 15.68 -25.22
N SER A 73 9.41 16.84 -24.62
CA SER A 73 10.22 18.04 -24.78
C SER A 73 11.68 17.79 -24.36
N GLU A 74 12.62 18.25 -25.19
CA GLU A 74 14.06 18.12 -24.94
C GLU A 74 14.46 18.69 -23.56
N SER A 75 13.71 19.70 -23.09
CA SER A 75 13.80 20.26 -21.74
C SER A 75 13.55 19.21 -20.64
N LYS A 76 12.52 18.36 -20.74
CA LYS A 76 12.27 17.31 -19.72
C LYS A 76 13.31 16.19 -19.78
N LYS A 77 13.78 15.81 -20.96
CA LYS A 77 14.90 14.85 -21.10
C LYS A 77 16.16 15.39 -20.44
N GLN A 78 16.47 16.68 -20.64
CA GLN A 78 17.57 17.36 -19.96
C GLN A 78 17.35 17.44 -18.45
N ARG A 79 16.13 17.78 -17.97
CA ARG A 79 15.81 17.79 -16.53
C ARG A 79 15.98 16.42 -15.88
N LYS A 80 15.53 15.34 -16.55
CA LYS A 80 15.72 13.97 -16.07
C LYS A 80 17.20 13.57 -16.01
N LEU A 81 17.98 13.93 -17.02
CA LEU A 81 19.42 13.68 -17.04
C LEU A 81 20.15 14.44 -15.93
N LEU A 82 19.76 15.70 -15.68
CA LEU A 82 20.27 16.49 -14.56
C LEU A 82 19.88 15.87 -13.21
N GLU A 83 18.64 15.41 -13.05
CA GLU A 83 18.18 14.75 -11.83
C GLU A 83 18.97 13.46 -11.54
N GLU A 84 19.20 12.63 -12.55
CA GLU A 84 20.02 11.42 -12.43
C GLU A 84 21.48 11.77 -12.06
N LYS A 85 22.04 12.83 -12.65
CA LYS A 85 23.39 13.32 -12.31
C LYS A 85 23.46 13.83 -10.86
N GLY A 86 22.46 14.60 -10.42
CA GLY A 86 22.35 15.10 -9.05
C GLY A 86 22.26 13.95 -8.03
N THR A 87 21.48 12.91 -8.34
CA THR A 87 21.35 11.71 -7.50
C THR A 87 22.68 10.96 -7.37
N LYS A 88 23.42 10.78 -8.47
CA LYS A 88 24.74 10.14 -8.44
C LYS A 88 25.74 10.93 -7.58
N LEU A 89 25.76 12.26 -7.69
CA LEU A 89 26.64 13.10 -6.87
C LEU A 89 26.32 12.99 -5.38
N LEU A 90 25.03 12.91 -4.99
CA LEU A 90 24.65 12.68 -3.60
C LEU A 90 25.19 11.36 -3.05
N ASN A 91 25.03 10.27 -3.80
CA ASN A 91 25.53 8.96 -3.37
C ASN A 91 27.05 8.96 -3.21
N ILE A 92 27.80 9.62 -4.11
CA ILE A 92 29.26 9.76 -4.01
C ILE A 92 29.66 10.63 -2.82
N ALA A 93 28.89 11.69 -2.53
CA ALA A 93 29.11 12.56 -1.39
C ALA A 93 28.91 11.82 -0.06
N GLU A 94 27.81 11.06 0.06
CA GLU A 94 27.52 10.21 1.23
C GLU A 94 28.60 9.13 1.44
N PHE A 95 29.05 8.48 0.36
CA PHE A 95 30.13 7.51 0.45
C PHE A 95 31.46 8.16 0.90
N SER A 96 31.82 9.31 0.30
CA SER A 96 33.04 10.04 0.67
C SER A 96 33.00 10.57 2.12
N PHE A 97 31.81 10.85 2.65
CA PHE A 97 31.62 11.24 4.05
C PHE A 97 31.91 10.08 5.00
N ARG A 98 31.41 8.87 4.69
CA ARG A 98 31.68 7.66 5.49
C ARG A 98 33.15 7.27 5.49
N ASP A 99 33.84 7.51 4.38
CA ASP A 99 35.29 7.32 4.21
C ASP A 99 36.14 8.41 4.90
N GLU A 100 35.54 9.34 5.66
CA GLU A 100 36.19 10.50 6.29
C GLU A 100 36.93 11.44 5.31
N LYS A 101 36.62 11.34 4.00
CA LYS A 101 37.16 12.22 2.96
C LYS A 101 36.32 13.49 2.86
N TYR A 102 36.27 14.26 3.95
CA TYR A 102 35.35 15.40 4.12
C TYR A 102 35.44 16.46 3.01
N LYS A 103 36.65 16.85 2.59
CA LYS A 103 36.84 17.83 1.50
C LYS A 103 36.23 17.35 0.16
N LYS A 104 36.35 16.05 -0.14
CA LYS A 104 35.76 15.44 -1.34
C LYS A 104 34.25 15.35 -1.22
N SER A 105 33.73 14.96 -0.05
CA SER A 105 32.30 14.91 0.21
C SER A 105 31.65 16.30 0.05
N LEU A 106 32.25 17.33 0.63
CA LEU A 106 31.81 18.72 0.55
C LEU A 106 31.69 19.20 -0.90
N LYS A 107 32.70 18.93 -1.72
CA LYS A 107 32.69 19.27 -3.16
C LYS A 107 31.49 18.64 -3.88
N ASN A 108 31.27 17.34 -3.69
CA ASN A 108 30.17 16.63 -4.35
C ASN A 108 28.79 17.12 -3.89
N TYR A 109 28.62 17.43 -2.60
CA TYR A 109 27.37 18.03 -2.10
C TYR A 109 27.11 19.41 -2.71
N LYS A 110 28.14 20.25 -2.85
CA LYS A 110 28.01 21.58 -3.49
C LYS A 110 27.62 21.47 -4.98
N GLU A 111 28.21 20.53 -5.71
CA GLU A 111 27.83 20.25 -7.10
C GLU A 111 26.39 19.72 -7.21
N ALA A 112 25.99 18.77 -6.35
CA ALA A 112 24.62 18.27 -6.31
C ALA A 112 23.61 19.39 -5.98
N LEU A 113 23.97 20.30 -5.07
CA LEU A 113 23.14 21.45 -4.70
C LEU A 113 22.87 22.37 -5.90
N SER A 114 23.88 22.67 -6.73
CA SER A 114 23.72 23.49 -7.93
C SER A 114 22.68 22.88 -8.88
N ILE A 115 22.81 21.58 -9.15
CA ILE A 115 21.89 20.85 -10.04
C ILE A 115 20.45 20.89 -9.50
N TYR A 116 20.26 20.62 -8.20
CA TYR A 116 18.91 20.61 -7.63
C TYR A 116 18.28 22.00 -7.50
N GLN A 117 19.10 23.06 -7.42
CA GLN A 117 18.64 24.44 -7.50
C GLN A 117 18.14 24.77 -8.92
N GLU A 118 18.87 24.37 -9.95
CA GLU A 118 18.45 24.52 -11.36
C GLU A 118 17.14 23.78 -11.64
N LEU A 119 16.95 22.58 -11.06
CA LEU A 119 15.73 21.80 -11.22
C LEU A 119 14.53 22.34 -10.44
N GLY A 120 14.74 23.17 -9.42
CA GLY A 120 13.70 23.72 -8.55
C GLY A 120 13.29 22.79 -7.39
N PHE A 121 14.11 21.80 -7.03
CA PHE A 121 13.80 20.84 -5.97
C PHE A 121 14.17 21.38 -4.58
N GLN A 122 13.29 22.21 -4.03
CA GLN A 122 13.55 22.96 -2.79
C GLN A 122 13.84 22.08 -1.57
N TYR A 123 13.12 20.97 -1.41
CA TYR A 123 13.30 20.05 -0.28
C TYR A 123 14.69 19.40 -0.29
N GLN A 124 15.10 18.86 -1.44
CA GLN A 124 16.42 18.28 -1.66
C GLN A 124 17.51 19.33 -1.40
N CYS A 125 17.33 20.55 -1.89
CA CYS A 125 18.26 21.65 -1.63
C CYS A 125 18.45 21.92 -0.13
N GLN A 126 17.37 21.93 0.65
CA GLN A 126 17.44 22.16 2.10
C GLN A 126 18.19 21.02 2.79
N LYS A 127 17.88 19.77 2.46
CA LYS A 127 18.58 18.59 3.00
C LYS A 127 20.08 18.63 2.70
N ILE A 128 20.46 18.98 1.47
CA ILE A 128 21.86 19.07 1.05
C ILE A 128 22.60 20.17 1.81
N LYS A 129 21.98 21.34 2.00
CA LYS A 129 22.57 22.45 2.77
C LYS A 129 22.88 22.06 4.21
N THR A 130 21.95 21.38 4.89
CA THR A 130 22.18 20.89 6.25
C THR A 130 23.35 19.89 6.31
N ASN A 131 23.54 19.06 5.28
CA ASN A 131 24.69 18.15 5.23
C ASN A 131 26.01 18.90 4.95
N ILE A 132 25.98 19.94 4.12
CA ILE A 132 27.15 20.81 3.87
C ILE A 132 27.60 21.49 5.16
N GLU A 133 26.67 22.11 5.90
CA GLU A 133 26.95 22.79 7.17
C GLU A 133 27.62 21.85 8.18
N LYS A 134 27.09 20.63 8.33
CA LYS A 134 27.68 19.59 9.20
C LYS A 134 29.11 19.22 8.79
N ILE A 135 29.39 19.12 7.50
CA ILE A 135 30.73 18.76 7.01
C ILE A 135 31.71 19.92 7.21
N GLU A 136 31.27 21.16 6.98
CA GLU A 136 32.09 22.35 7.20
C GLU A 136 32.46 22.53 8.68
N GLU A 137 31.54 22.21 9.60
CA GLU A 137 31.80 22.17 11.04
C GLU A 137 32.89 21.15 11.39
N ILE A 138 32.80 19.92 10.88
CA ILE A 138 33.80 18.86 11.10
C ILE A 138 35.18 19.28 10.56
N ILE A 139 35.24 19.85 9.35
CA ILE A 139 36.51 20.31 8.76
C ILE A 139 37.12 21.40 9.64
N SER A 140 36.32 22.36 10.12
CA SER A 140 36.79 23.45 10.98
C SER A 140 37.34 22.93 12.31
N GLN A 141 36.69 21.93 12.92
CA GLN A 141 37.17 21.30 14.15
C GLN A 141 38.50 20.56 13.92
N ASN A 142 38.63 19.83 12.81
CA ASN A 142 39.88 19.12 12.47
C ASN A 142 41.03 20.10 12.23
N GLU A 143 40.80 21.20 11.51
CA GLU A 143 41.83 22.21 11.25
C GLU A 143 42.28 22.95 12.53
N LEU A 144 41.37 23.18 13.49
CA LEU A 144 41.73 23.72 14.81
C LEU A 144 42.57 22.73 15.63
N SER A 145 42.27 21.43 15.56
CA SER A 145 43.04 20.39 16.25
C SER A 145 44.45 20.24 15.67
N GLU A 146 44.61 20.28 14.35
CA GLU A 146 45.91 20.25 13.67
C GLU A 146 46.72 21.54 13.91
N GLY A 147 46.04 22.68 14.04
CA GLY A 147 46.63 23.98 14.31
C GLY A 147 47.23 24.11 15.72
N ASN A 148 46.65 23.45 16.72
CA ASN A 148 47.19 23.46 18.08
C ASN A 148 48.44 22.57 18.24
N THR A 149 48.63 21.56 17.39
CA THR A 149 49.88 20.77 17.33
C THR A 149 51.04 21.44 16.59
N LYS A 150 50.82 22.57 15.90
CA LYS A 150 51.86 23.26 15.11
C LYS A 150 52.17 24.69 15.58
N LYS A 151 51.55 25.16 16.67
CA LYS A 151 51.77 26.50 17.25
C LYS A 151 52.81 26.53 18.39
N GLU A 152 53.92 25.81 18.23
CA GLU A 152 55.14 26.00 19.03
C GLU A 152 56.38 26.33 18.17
N THR A 153 56.24 26.55 16.86
CA THR A 153 57.33 27.07 16.04
C THR A 153 56.83 28.07 15.00
N LYS A 154 57.51 29.22 14.96
CA LYS A 154 57.43 30.32 13.97
C LYS A 154 56.43 31.45 14.26
N LYS A 155 56.82 32.31 15.21
CA LYS A 155 56.76 33.76 15.00
C LYS A 155 58.03 34.16 14.22
N GLU A 156 57.89 34.72 13.02
CA GLU A 156 58.78 35.77 12.52
C GLU A 156 58.21 36.40 11.23
N GLN A 157 58.10 37.73 11.30
CA GLN A 157 58.32 38.74 10.25
C GLN A 157 57.48 38.66 8.95
N GLU A 158 56.71 39.71 8.69
CA GLU A 158 57.00 40.63 7.57
C GLU A 158 56.06 41.85 7.59
N THR A 159 56.67 43.00 7.81
CA THR A 159 56.16 44.35 7.52
C THR A 159 56.83 44.82 6.24
N ILE A 160 56.12 45.38 5.24
CA ILE A 160 56.66 46.37 4.28
C ILE A 160 55.53 47.07 3.49
N SER A 161 55.62 48.41 3.55
CA SER A 161 55.41 49.45 2.51
C SER A 161 54.05 49.65 1.81
N LYS A 162 53.50 50.86 2.01
CA LYS A 162 52.43 51.51 1.22
C LYS A 162 53.04 52.19 -0.03
N PRO A 163 52.53 51.95 -1.26
CA PRO A 163 52.88 52.74 -2.42
C PRO A 163 51.83 53.83 -2.73
N SER A 164 52.34 54.96 -3.21
CA SER A 164 51.64 56.20 -3.56
C SER A 164 50.54 56.03 -4.60
N GLU A 165 49.43 56.76 -4.39
CA GLU A 165 48.22 56.64 -5.19
C GLU A 165 48.37 57.16 -6.63
N SER A 166 48.39 56.21 -7.58
CA SER A 166 48.26 56.43 -9.02
C SER A 166 46.82 56.82 -9.41
N PRO A 167 46.59 57.64 -10.46
CA PRO A 167 45.26 57.98 -11.01
C PRO A 167 44.38 56.78 -11.41
N TYR A 168 44.96 55.58 -11.47
CA TYR A 168 44.24 54.31 -11.64
C TYR A 168 43.39 53.94 -10.41
N LEU A 169 43.79 54.38 -9.21
CA LEU A 169 43.09 54.10 -7.95
C LEU A 169 41.75 54.79 -7.85
N THR A 170 41.55 55.95 -8.50
CA THR A 170 40.26 56.66 -8.48
C THR A 170 39.21 55.89 -9.28
N LYS A 171 39.55 55.38 -10.48
CA LYS A 171 38.68 54.47 -11.24
C LYS A 171 38.46 53.14 -10.53
N LEU A 172 39.45 52.66 -9.79
CA LEU A 172 39.32 51.45 -8.98
C LEU A 172 38.40 51.68 -7.76
N LYS A 173 38.45 52.86 -7.13
CA LYS A 173 37.55 53.25 -6.04
C LYS A 173 36.10 53.38 -6.54
N GLU A 174 35.87 54.05 -7.67
CA GLU A 174 34.52 54.12 -8.28
C GLU A 174 34.00 52.74 -8.69
N LYS A 175 34.86 51.85 -9.20
CA LYS A 175 34.48 50.47 -9.52
C LYS A 175 34.13 49.68 -8.25
N ARG A 176 34.92 49.82 -7.19
CA ARG A 176 34.66 49.19 -5.88
C ARG A 176 33.39 49.70 -5.24
N GLU A 177 33.11 51.01 -5.31
CA GLU A 177 31.89 51.60 -4.79
C GLU A 177 30.65 51.11 -5.58
N LYS A 178 30.75 50.96 -6.90
CA LYS A 178 29.70 50.34 -7.71
C LYS A 178 29.50 48.86 -7.37
N GLU A 179 30.57 48.09 -7.25
CA GLU A 179 30.53 46.67 -6.85
C GLU A 179 29.94 46.53 -5.43
N GLU A 180 30.27 47.43 -4.51
CA GLU A 180 29.72 47.44 -3.14
C GLU A 180 28.24 47.81 -3.13
N LEU A 181 27.81 48.77 -3.96
CA LEU A 181 26.40 49.13 -4.12
C LEU A 181 25.59 47.98 -4.75
N GLU A 182 26.14 47.29 -5.74
CA GLU A 182 25.53 46.09 -6.33
C GLU A 182 25.46 44.93 -5.32
N ALA A 183 26.50 44.74 -4.50
CA ALA A 183 26.50 43.77 -3.42
C ALA A 183 25.41 44.05 -2.38
N LYS A 184 25.26 45.31 -1.95
CA LYS A 184 24.18 45.72 -1.03
C LYS A 184 22.79 45.46 -1.61
N LYS A 185 22.56 45.80 -2.89
CA LYS A 185 21.30 45.48 -3.58
C LYS A 185 21.04 43.98 -3.64
N TYR A 186 22.08 43.18 -3.87
CA TYR A 186 21.97 41.73 -3.90
C TYR A 186 21.64 41.15 -2.51
N GLU A 187 22.26 41.68 -1.45
CA GLU A 187 21.95 41.31 -0.06
C GLU A 187 20.49 41.66 0.30
N GLU A 188 20.00 42.84 -0.06
CA GLU A 188 18.60 43.24 0.15
C GLU A 188 17.63 42.28 -0.57
N ILE A 189 17.89 41.93 -1.84
CA ILE A 189 17.09 40.96 -2.60
C ILE A 189 17.15 39.58 -1.95
N TYR A 190 18.31 39.16 -1.46
CA TYR A 190 18.49 37.89 -0.77
C TYR A 190 17.68 37.83 0.52
N HIS A 191 17.76 38.88 1.36
CA HIS A 191 16.99 38.99 2.60
C HIS A 191 15.48 39.04 2.35
N SER A 192 15.03 39.82 1.36
CA SER A 192 13.62 39.87 0.96
C SER A 192 13.11 38.50 0.48
N ARG A 193 13.87 37.78 -0.35
CA ARG A 193 13.51 36.41 -0.76
C ARG A 193 13.50 35.41 0.40
N LYS A 194 14.38 35.59 1.39
CA LYS A 194 14.43 34.75 2.60
C LYS A 194 13.19 34.99 3.48
N GLN A 195 12.80 36.25 3.70
CA GLN A 195 11.58 36.61 4.43
C GLN A 195 10.32 36.06 3.74
N LEU A 196 10.19 36.28 2.43
CA LEU A 196 9.02 35.78 1.67
C LEU A 196 8.93 34.24 1.68
N LYS A 197 10.06 33.54 1.75
CA LYS A 197 10.07 32.08 1.96
C LYS A 197 9.61 31.70 3.36
N GLN A 198 10.05 32.42 4.40
CA GLN A 198 9.61 32.20 5.78
C GLN A 198 8.11 32.43 5.92
N GLU A 199 7.58 33.52 5.36
CA GLU A 199 6.13 33.82 5.36
C GLU A 199 5.32 32.72 4.64
N ARG A 200 5.82 32.20 3.51
CA ARG A 200 5.17 31.07 2.81
C ARG A 200 5.18 29.79 3.63
N VAL A 201 6.24 29.53 4.41
CA VAL A 201 6.30 28.36 5.30
C VAL A 201 5.33 28.55 6.47
N GLN A 202 5.33 29.73 7.10
CA GLN A 202 4.41 30.06 8.19
C GLN A 202 2.94 29.96 7.74
N SER A 203 2.60 30.53 6.57
CA SER A 203 1.26 30.42 6.00
C SER A 203 0.85 28.97 5.71
N LYS A 204 1.77 28.12 5.24
CA LYS A 204 1.49 26.69 5.05
C LYS A 204 1.29 25.96 6.38
N GLU A 205 2.08 26.28 7.39
CA GLU A 205 1.93 25.71 8.73
C GLU A 205 0.61 26.14 9.39
N GLU A 206 0.22 27.40 9.24
CA GLU A 206 -1.08 27.91 9.72
C GLU A 206 -2.25 27.22 9.03
N ASN A 207 -2.21 27.12 7.69
CA ASN A 207 -3.22 26.38 6.92
C ASN A 207 -3.30 24.91 7.34
N TYR A 208 -2.16 24.27 7.61
CA TYR A 208 -2.11 22.90 8.10
C TYR A 208 -2.70 22.77 9.52
N ARG A 209 -2.38 23.71 10.43
CA ARG A 209 -2.97 23.76 11.78
C ARG A 209 -4.48 23.99 11.73
N GLU A 210 -4.97 24.85 10.84
CA GLU A 210 -6.40 25.08 10.64
C GLU A 210 -7.10 23.81 10.12
N TYR A 211 -6.48 23.13 9.15
CA TYR A 211 -6.97 21.85 8.65
C TYR A 211 -7.04 20.79 9.76
N GLU A 212 -6.00 20.64 10.60
CA GLU A 212 -6.04 19.72 11.74
C GLU A 212 -7.15 20.08 12.74
N ARG A 213 -7.35 21.38 13.03
CA ARG A 213 -8.44 21.84 13.90
C ARG A 213 -9.81 21.47 13.31
N LYS A 214 -10.03 21.68 12.00
CA LYS A 214 -11.26 21.27 11.31
C LYS A 214 -11.47 19.76 11.39
N LYS A 215 -10.43 18.97 11.13
CA LYS A 215 -10.50 17.51 11.18
C LYS A 215 -10.76 16.97 12.60
N ARG A 216 -10.21 17.60 13.64
CA ARG A 216 -10.51 17.25 15.04
C ARG A 216 -11.97 17.54 15.39
N LYS A 217 -12.50 18.70 14.99
CA LYS A 217 -13.91 19.06 15.16
C LYS A 217 -14.84 18.09 14.44
N GLU A 218 -14.50 17.72 13.20
CA GLU A 218 -15.27 16.72 12.43
C GLU A 218 -15.32 15.36 13.14
N LYS A 219 -14.17 14.87 13.66
CA LYS A 219 -14.14 13.62 14.45
C LYS A 219 -14.98 13.69 15.72
N GLU A 220 -14.99 14.85 16.39
CA GLU A 220 -15.78 15.04 17.61
C GLU A 220 -17.28 15.05 17.30
N LEU A 221 -17.70 15.74 16.23
CA LEU A 221 -19.07 15.71 15.74
C LEU A 221 -19.50 14.30 15.32
N MET A 222 -18.62 13.55 14.65
CA MET A 222 -18.87 12.16 14.28
C MET A 222 -19.13 11.28 15.50
N LYS A 223 -18.28 11.39 16.52
CA LYS A 223 -18.46 10.65 17.78
C LYS A 223 -19.78 11.01 18.47
N GLN A 224 -20.15 12.30 18.52
CA GLN A 224 -21.43 12.73 19.09
C GLN A 224 -22.63 12.21 18.28
N ALA A 225 -22.49 12.11 16.96
CA ALA A 225 -23.55 11.60 16.08
C ALA A 225 -23.77 10.09 16.28
N GLU A 226 -22.67 9.33 16.41
CA GLU A 226 -22.70 7.89 16.73
C GLU A 226 -23.31 7.63 18.11
N GLU A 227 -22.89 8.36 19.14
CA GLU A 227 -23.45 8.25 20.49
C GLU A 227 -24.95 8.58 20.51
N ALA A 228 -25.40 9.55 19.72
CA ALA A 228 -26.83 9.83 19.56
C ALA A 228 -27.57 8.64 18.89
N LEU A 229 -26.98 7.98 17.88
CA LEU A 229 -27.59 6.80 17.26
C LEU A 229 -27.70 5.62 18.24
N ASP A 230 -26.64 5.36 19.01
CA ASP A 230 -26.63 4.29 20.00
C ASP A 230 -27.71 4.51 21.07
N ASN A 231 -27.84 5.75 21.56
CA ASN A 231 -28.89 6.12 22.49
C ASN A 231 -30.30 6.01 21.86
N GLY A 232 -30.46 6.38 20.59
CA GLY A 232 -31.69 6.20 19.83
C GLY A 232 -32.10 4.72 19.73
N ASN A 233 -31.16 3.85 19.38
CA ASN A 233 -31.35 2.40 19.29
C ASN A 233 -31.70 1.79 20.64
N ASN A 234 -31.01 2.21 21.71
CA ASN A 234 -31.33 1.81 23.07
C ASN A 234 -32.75 2.22 23.47
N CYS A 235 -33.21 3.42 23.10
CA CYS A 235 -34.57 3.86 23.36
C CYS A 235 -35.61 3.00 22.61
N ILE A 236 -35.33 2.60 21.36
CA ILE A 236 -36.21 1.68 20.60
C ILE A 236 -36.36 0.34 21.33
N ASN A 237 -35.25 -0.23 21.81
CA ASN A 237 -35.26 -1.48 22.56
C ASN A 237 -36.08 -1.40 23.86
N HIS A 238 -36.04 -0.25 24.54
CA HIS A 238 -36.83 0.02 25.74
C HIS A 238 -38.26 0.51 25.45
N LYS A 239 -38.68 0.53 24.16
CA LYS A 239 -40.00 0.99 23.69
C LYS A 239 -40.29 2.47 23.99
N GLU A 240 -39.24 3.27 24.16
CA GLU A 240 -39.32 4.72 24.35
C GLU A 240 -39.23 5.46 23.01
N PHE A 241 -40.21 5.22 22.12
CA PHE A 241 -40.15 5.65 20.71
C PHE A 241 -40.02 7.17 20.51
N ASP A 242 -40.66 7.98 21.35
CA ASP A 242 -40.61 9.44 21.21
C ASP A 242 -39.21 10.00 21.57
N LYS A 243 -38.53 9.41 22.57
CA LYS A 243 -37.13 9.72 22.90
C LYS A 243 -36.19 9.25 21.80
N ALA A 244 -36.42 8.05 21.24
CA ALA A 244 -35.64 7.54 20.12
C ALA A 244 -35.66 8.52 18.93
N LYS A 245 -36.82 9.05 18.56
CA LYS A 245 -36.92 10.08 17.52
C LYS A 245 -36.09 11.32 17.82
N GLY A 246 -36.08 11.78 19.08
CA GLY A 246 -35.25 12.92 19.51
C GLY A 246 -33.76 12.68 19.24
N TYR A 247 -33.26 11.49 19.60
CA TYR A 247 -31.87 11.11 19.35
C TYR A 247 -31.52 10.95 17.86
N TYR A 248 -32.41 10.34 17.07
CA TYR A 248 -32.21 10.23 15.62
C TYR A 248 -32.20 11.61 14.94
N LYS A 249 -33.07 12.54 15.34
CA LYS A 249 -33.04 13.94 14.86
C LYS A 249 -31.73 14.63 15.19
N LYS A 250 -31.25 14.50 16.44
CA LYS A 250 -29.95 15.04 16.86
C LYS A 250 -28.79 14.48 16.01
N SER A 251 -28.80 13.17 15.73
CA SER A 251 -27.78 12.55 14.87
C SER A 251 -27.86 13.08 13.43
N ILE A 252 -29.06 13.24 12.86
CA ILE A 252 -29.28 13.83 11.53
C ILE A 252 -28.72 15.26 11.47
N GLU A 253 -28.95 16.09 12.48
CA GLU A 253 -28.41 17.46 12.55
C GLU A 253 -26.87 17.44 12.53
N LEU A 254 -26.24 16.57 13.33
CA LEU A 254 -24.79 16.43 13.38
C LEU A 254 -24.19 15.94 12.04
N PHE A 255 -24.79 14.93 11.41
CA PHE A 255 -24.36 14.47 10.08
C PHE A 255 -24.59 15.52 8.99
N THR A 256 -25.62 16.35 9.13
CA THR A 256 -25.88 17.48 8.21
C THR A 256 -24.79 18.55 8.34
N MET A 257 -24.37 18.88 9.57
CA MET A 257 -23.27 19.82 9.81
C MET A 257 -21.93 19.36 9.20
N MET A 258 -21.71 18.04 9.11
CA MET A 258 -20.52 17.47 8.47
C MET A 258 -20.63 17.36 6.94
N GLY A 259 -21.82 17.58 6.35
CA GLY A 259 -22.05 17.42 4.91
C GLY A 259 -22.25 15.97 4.45
N TRP A 260 -22.59 15.05 5.37
CA TRP A 260 -22.74 13.62 5.09
C TRP A 260 -24.17 13.28 4.61
N GLY A 261 -24.53 13.83 3.45
CA GLY A 261 -25.90 13.79 2.94
C GLY A 261 -26.47 12.39 2.71
N HIS A 262 -25.63 11.40 2.40
CA HIS A 262 -26.07 10.02 2.22
C HIS A 262 -26.59 9.41 3.54
N GLN A 263 -25.82 9.54 4.62
CA GLN A 263 -26.17 9.07 5.96
C GLN A 263 -27.42 9.77 6.49
N VAL A 264 -27.53 11.07 6.25
CA VAL A 264 -28.75 11.83 6.58
C VAL A 264 -29.99 11.22 5.92
N ASN A 265 -29.91 10.83 4.65
CA ASN A 265 -31.05 10.23 3.95
C ASN A 265 -31.41 8.85 4.49
N ILE A 266 -30.43 8.04 4.91
CA ILE A 266 -30.69 6.74 5.57
C ILE A 266 -31.40 6.98 6.90
N LEU A 267 -30.87 7.88 7.73
CA LEU A 267 -31.42 8.16 9.05
C LEU A 267 -32.82 8.78 8.99
N LYS A 268 -33.13 9.57 7.96
CA LYS A 268 -34.49 10.08 7.74
C LYS A 268 -35.49 8.94 7.46
N LYS A 269 -35.10 7.96 6.64
CA LYS A 269 -35.96 6.77 6.41
C LYS A 269 -36.16 5.97 7.69
N GLU A 270 -35.10 5.80 8.48
CA GLU A 270 -35.23 5.12 9.78
C GLU A 270 -36.10 5.92 10.75
N LEU A 271 -36.00 7.25 10.76
CA LEU A 271 -36.86 8.11 11.56
C LEU A 271 -38.34 7.93 11.22
N ASP A 272 -38.67 7.79 9.92
CA ASP A 272 -40.03 7.51 9.45
C ASP A 272 -40.50 6.09 9.84
N ASN A 273 -39.58 5.11 9.85
CA ASN A 273 -39.88 3.73 10.27
C ASN A 273 -40.22 3.61 11.77
N ILE A 274 -39.75 4.53 12.62
CA ILE A 274 -39.99 4.49 14.08
C ILE A 274 -41.49 4.55 14.41
N ASP A 275 -42.29 5.29 13.65
CA ASP A 275 -43.75 5.31 13.84
C ASP A 275 -44.38 3.95 13.52
N SER A 276 -43.94 3.33 12.42
CA SER A 276 -44.37 1.98 12.05
C SER A 276 -44.01 0.98 13.16
N TYR A 277 -42.84 1.10 13.79
CA TYR A 277 -42.45 0.24 14.92
C TYR A 277 -43.33 0.46 16.16
N LYS A 278 -43.67 1.73 16.48
CA LYS A 278 -44.56 2.08 17.58
C LYS A 278 -45.95 1.50 17.38
N GLU A 279 -46.52 1.63 16.19
CA GLU A 279 -47.85 1.10 15.84
C GLU A 279 -47.88 -0.43 15.90
N ASN A 280 -46.89 -1.10 15.31
CA ASN A 280 -46.77 -2.56 15.34
C ASN A 280 -46.66 -3.09 16.78
N TYR A 281 -45.88 -2.40 17.63
CA TYR A 281 -45.76 -2.75 19.04
C TYR A 281 -47.10 -2.59 19.78
N LEU A 282 -47.81 -1.48 19.58
CA LEU A 282 -49.11 -1.22 20.20
C LEU A 282 -50.19 -2.22 19.73
N ALA A 283 -50.20 -2.55 18.43
CA ALA A 283 -51.09 -3.57 17.88
C ALA A 283 -50.85 -4.94 18.53
N THR A 284 -49.57 -5.33 18.65
CA THR A 284 -49.17 -6.57 19.33
C THR A 284 -49.58 -6.57 20.80
N LYS A 285 -49.40 -5.44 21.51
CA LYS A 285 -49.81 -5.28 22.91
C LYS A 285 -51.31 -5.42 23.08
N ARG A 286 -52.12 -4.79 22.21
CA ARG A 286 -53.59 -4.91 22.20
C ARG A 286 -54.05 -6.35 21.93
N LEU A 287 -53.40 -7.03 20.99
CA LEU A 287 -53.72 -8.42 20.65
C LEU A 287 -53.43 -9.36 21.82
N ASN A 288 -52.31 -9.17 22.52
CA ASN A 288 -51.97 -9.94 23.71
C ASN A 288 -52.91 -9.63 24.88
N GLN A 289 -53.34 -8.38 25.04
CA GLN A 289 -54.33 -8.02 26.04
C GLN A 289 -55.67 -8.72 25.78
N LYS A 290 -56.18 -8.69 24.54
CA LYS A 290 -57.41 -9.42 24.16
C LYS A 290 -57.29 -10.93 24.38
N LYS A 291 -56.12 -11.52 24.10
CA LYS A 291 -55.86 -12.95 24.39
C LYS A 291 -55.92 -13.23 25.90
N ASN A 292 -55.33 -12.38 26.72
CA ASN A 292 -55.36 -12.53 28.18
C ASN A 292 -56.77 -12.34 28.74
N GLU A 293 -57.53 -11.37 28.23
CA GLU A 293 -58.95 -11.17 28.56
C GLU A 293 -59.77 -12.42 28.20
N GLY A 294 -59.57 -13.01 27.01
CA GLY A 294 -60.22 -14.25 26.61
C GLY A 294 -59.83 -15.46 27.48
N ILE A 295 -58.56 -15.57 27.89
CA ILE A 295 -58.12 -16.62 28.84
C ILE A 295 -58.79 -16.41 30.21
N GLN A 296 -58.89 -15.17 30.69
CA GLN A 296 -59.53 -14.85 31.96
C GLN A 296 -61.03 -15.14 31.93
N GLU A 297 -61.72 -14.82 30.82
CA GLU A 297 -63.12 -15.17 30.62
C GLU A 297 -63.33 -16.68 30.63
N GLN A 298 -62.47 -17.46 29.94
CA GLN A 298 -62.52 -18.92 29.99
C GLN A 298 -62.28 -19.47 31.40
N TYR A 299 -61.34 -18.90 32.14
CA TYR A 299 -61.09 -19.27 33.54
C TYR A 299 -62.32 -19.02 34.41
N ASN A 300 -62.92 -17.83 34.31
CA ASN A 300 -64.12 -17.45 35.05
C ASN A 300 -65.32 -18.34 34.68
N GLN A 301 -65.50 -18.70 33.40
CA GLN A 301 -66.53 -19.63 32.96
C GLN A 301 -66.35 -21.03 33.57
N ARG A 302 -65.10 -21.53 33.58
CA ARG A 302 -64.77 -22.83 34.19
C ARG A 302 -65.01 -22.82 35.70
N GLU A 303 -64.62 -21.75 36.38
CA GLU A 303 -64.85 -21.58 37.81
C GLU A 303 -66.34 -21.54 38.16
N ASN A 304 -67.14 -20.78 37.40
CA ASN A 304 -68.60 -20.74 37.56
C ASN A 304 -69.26 -22.11 37.33
N SER A 305 -68.77 -22.89 36.35
CA SER A 305 -69.23 -24.26 36.11
C SER A 305 -68.91 -25.18 37.29
N LEU A 306 -67.68 -25.12 37.82
CA LEU A 306 -67.26 -25.88 39.01
C LEU A 306 -68.08 -25.49 40.26
N LEU A 307 -68.34 -24.20 40.46
CA LEU A 307 -69.16 -23.71 41.56
C LEU A 307 -70.59 -24.26 41.47
N THR A 308 -71.13 -24.33 40.25
CA THR A 308 -72.45 -24.92 39.98
C THR A 308 -72.47 -26.41 40.27
N GLN A 309 -71.45 -27.17 39.85
CA GLN A 309 -71.29 -28.59 40.17
C GLN A 309 -71.16 -28.82 41.69
N ARG A 310 -70.36 -28.01 42.38
CA ARG A 310 -70.18 -28.08 43.84
C ARG A 310 -71.48 -27.81 44.58
N LYS A 311 -72.29 -26.84 44.14
CA LYS A 311 -73.63 -26.59 44.72
C LYS A 311 -74.57 -27.78 44.53
N LYS A 312 -74.56 -28.42 43.35
CA LYS A 312 -75.34 -29.66 43.11
C LYS A 312 -74.92 -30.78 44.06
N PHE A 313 -73.61 -31.05 44.14
CA PHE A 313 -73.05 -32.06 45.04
C PHE A 313 -73.41 -31.79 46.51
N MET A 314 -73.25 -30.56 46.99
CA MET A 314 -73.62 -30.20 48.37
C MET A 314 -75.11 -30.34 48.65
N ASN A 315 -75.97 -30.10 47.66
CA ASN A 315 -77.41 -30.30 47.79
C ASN A 315 -77.78 -31.79 47.85
N GLU A 316 -77.10 -32.65 47.09
CA GLU A 316 -77.23 -34.11 47.18
C GLU A 316 -76.73 -34.61 48.54
N MET A 317 -75.55 -34.18 48.98
CA MET A 317 -75.00 -34.56 50.28
C MET A 317 -75.91 -34.13 51.46
N LYS A 318 -76.56 -32.96 51.35
CA LYS A 318 -77.57 -32.51 52.32
C LYS A 318 -78.85 -33.35 52.28
N LYS A 319 -79.25 -33.91 51.13
CA LYS A 319 -80.38 -34.86 51.06
C LYS A 319 -80.04 -36.16 51.77
N ASP A 320 -78.79 -36.62 51.68
CA ASP A 320 -78.33 -37.84 52.35
C ASP A 320 -78.19 -37.64 53.86
N LEU A 321 -77.68 -36.49 54.32
CA LEU A 321 -77.59 -36.13 55.74
C LEU A 321 -78.97 -36.00 56.43
N ARG A 322 -80.04 -35.67 55.68
CA ARG A 322 -81.41 -35.63 56.22
C ARG A 322 -82.04 -37.01 56.45
N LYS A 323 -81.38 -38.09 56.04
CA LYS A 323 -81.83 -39.48 56.29
C LYS A 323 -81.14 -40.16 57.47
N ALA A 324 -80.19 -39.48 58.12
CA ALA A 324 -79.57 -40.00 59.34
C ALA A 324 -80.47 -39.65 60.55
N PRO A 325 -80.92 -40.62 61.35
CA PRO A 325 -81.68 -40.35 62.56
C PRO A 325 -80.82 -39.54 63.54
N PHE A 326 -81.32 -38.38 63.93
CA PHE A 326 -80.74 -37.51 64.94
C PHE A 326 -81.12 -38.11 66.30
N ASP A 327 -80.14 -38.70 66.98
CA ASP A 327 -80.29 -39.27 68.32
C ASP A 327 -80.02 -38.17 69.35
N ASP A 328 -81.10 -37.63 69.93
CA ASP A 328 -81.12 -36.55 70.92
C ASP A 328 -80.76 -37.09 72.32
N ASN A 329 -79.58 -37.68 72.47
CA ASN A 329 -79.00 -37.97 73.79
C ASN A 329 -77.64 -37.29 73.91
N LYS A 330 -77.72 -36.00 74.22
CA LYS A 330 -76.58 -35.19 74.62
C LYS A 330 -76.81 -34.76 76.05
N GLU A 331 -76.34 -35.54 77.01
CA GLU A 331 -75.73 -34.98 78.21
C GLU A 331 -74.98 -36.06 78.99
N GLU A 332 -73.81 -35.67 79.48
CA GLU A 332 -72.85 -36.47 80.26
C GLU A 332 -71.92 -37.42 79.50
N LEU A 333 -71.20 -36.85 78.52
CA LEU A 333 -69.87 -37.33 78.17
C LEU A 333 -68.93 -37.21 79.38
N SER A 334 -68.74 -38.33 80.07
CA SER A 334 -67.77 -38.58 81.13
C SER A 334 -66.42 -37.92 80.84
N MET A 335 -65.73 -37.46 81.89
CA MET A 335 -64.39 -36.85 81.82
C MET A 335 -63.39 -37.70 81.00
N ALA A 336 -63.59 -39.03 81.01
CA ALA A 336 -62.84 -39.98 80.19
C ALA A 336 -63.01 -39.76 78.67
N GLU A 337 -64.19 -39.34 78.21
CA GLU A 337 -64.45 -39.12 76.79
C GLU A 337 -64.00 -37.74 76.31
N LYS A 338 -64.00 -36.73 77.19
CA LYS A 338 -63.28 -35.47 76.93
C LYS A 338 -61.78 -35.72 76.78
N ILE A 339 -61.18 -36.53 77.65
CA ILE A 339 -59.77 -36.95 77.55
C ILE A 339 -59.54 -37.75 76.26
N ARG A 340 -60.47 -38.63 75.87
CA ARG A 340 -60.38 -39.40 74.62
C ARG A 340 -60.44 -38.49 73.40
N ARG A 341 -61.37 -37.55 73.34
CA ARG A 341 -61.47 -36.54 72.27
C ARG A 341 -60.24 -35.65 72.20
N GLU A 342 -59.68 -35.26 73.33
CA GLU A 342 -58.47 -34.44 73.36
C GLU A 342 -57.24 -35.22 72.90
N ARG A 343 -57.12 -36.51 73.27
CA ARG A 343 -56.10 -37.41 72.71
C ARG A 343 -56.28 -37.59 71.20
N TYR A 344 -57.50 -37.81 70.72
CA TYR A 344 -57.80 -37.90 69.29
C TYR A 344 -57.48 -36.60 68.55
N ARG A 345 -57.78 -35.44 69.15
CA ARG A 345 -57.44 -34.14 68.57
C ARG A 345 -55.93 -33.95 68.48
N LYS A 346 -55.18 -34.29 69.54
CA LYS A 346 -53.72 -34.20 69.55
C LYS A 346 -53.07 -35.18 68.56
N THR A 347 -53.57 -36.41 68.45
CA THR A 347 -53.07 -37.38 67.45
C THR A 347 -53.42 -36.94 66.03
N HIS A 348 -54.64 -36.43 65.80
CA HIS A 348 -55.06 -35.93 64.50
C HIS A 348 -54.27 -34.66 64.09
N GLU A 349 -54.07 -33.72 65.01
CA GLU A 349 -53.21 -32.54 64.78
C GLU A 349 -51.75 -32.96 64.50
N SER A 350 -51.23 -33.99 65.18
CA SER A 350 -49.89 -34.54 64.90
C SER A 350 -49.81 -35.19 63.51
N ILE A 351 -50.85 -35.91 63.09
CA ILE A 351 -50.92 -36.53 61.75
C ILE A 351 -50.97 -35.44 60.67
N ILE A 352 -51.79 -34.41 60.85
CA ILE A 352 -51.87 -33.28 59.91
C ILE A 352 -50.53 -32.57 59.81
N LYS A 353 -49.86 -32.31 60.95
CA LYS A 353 -48.52 -31.70 60.95
C LYS A 353 -47.48 -32.57 60.24
N ALA A 354 -47.49 -33.88 60.48
CA ALA A 354 -46.59 -34.81 59.79
C ALA A 354 -46.84 -34.84 58.28
N GLN A 355 -48.10 -34.83 57.84
CA GLN A 355 -48.48 -34.75 56.42
C GLN A 355 -48.02 -33.42 55.80
N GLN A 356 -48.21 -32.29 56.49
CA GLN A 356 -47.73 -30.98 56.03
C GLN A 356 -46.20 -30.93 55.93
N GLU A 357 -45.49 -31.53 56.87
CA GLU A 357 -44.02 -31.62 56.85
C GLU A 357 -43.52 -32.50 55.69
N GLU A 358 -44.20 -33.61 55.42
CA GLU A 358 -43.91 -34.50 54.29
C GLU A 358 -44.18 -33.82 52.95
N GLU A 359 -45.32 -33.12 52.80
CA GLU A 359 -45.62 -32.29 51.63
C GLU A 359 -44.58 -31.19 51.41
N PHE A 360 -44.10 -30.56 52.50
CA PHE A 360 -43.06 -29.53 52.42
C PHE A 360 -41.71 -30.12 51.97
N LYS A 361 -41.33 -31.29 52.50
CA LYS A 361 -40.13 -32.04 52.07
C LYS A 361 -40.21 -32.43 50.60
N ASN A 362 -41.38 -32.91 50.14
CA ASN A 362 -41.60 -33.24 48.73
C ASN A 362 -41.49 -31.99 47.84
N LYS A 363 -42.06 -30.85 48.23
CA LYS A 363 -41.92 -29.58 47.50
C LYS A 363 -40.47 -29.10 47.41
N ILE A 364 -39.67 -29.30 48.46
CA ILE A 364 -38.23 -28.98 48.42
C ILE A 364 -37.50 -29.91 47.45
N SER A 365 -37.74 -31.23 47.55
CA SER A 365 -37.15 -32.23 46.64
C SER A 365 -37.52 -31.99 45.17
N GLU A 366 -38.78 -31.67 44.88
CA GLU A 366 -39.24 -31.27 43.54
C GLU A 366 -38.55 -30.00 43.05
N LYS A 367 -38.36 -29.01 43.94
CA LYS A 367 -37.64 -27.78 43.60
C LYS A 367 -36.16 -28.04 43.31
N GLU A 368 -35.50 -28.91 44.09
CA GLU A 368 -34.10 -29.29 43.89
C GLU A 368 -33.90 -30.07 42.58
N THR A 369 -34.76 -31.06 42.30
CA THR A 369 -34.73 -31.82 41.03
C THR A 369 -34.98 -30.91 39.82
N TRP A 370 -35.92 -29.96 39.92
CA TRP A 370 -36.15 -28.96 38.89
C TRP A 370 -34.94 -28.04 38.68
N GLN A 371 -34.30 -27.58 39.76
CA GLN A 371 -33.09 -26.77 39.68
C GLN A 371 -31.92 -27.54 39.07
N GLU A 372 -31.73 -28.82 39.44
CA GLU A 372 -30.69 -29.67 38.86
C GLU A 372 -30.92 -29.91 37.38
N LYS A 373 -32.15 -30.19 36.96
CA LYS A 373 -32.51 -30.32 35.55
C LYS A 373 -32.17 -29.04 34.77
N LYS A 374 -32.51 -27.86 35.31
CA LYS A 374 -32.20 -26.57 34.70
C LYS A 374 -30.68 -26.34 34.60
N ARG A 375 -29.90 -26.68 35.63
CA ARG A 375 -28.42 -26.61 35.62
C ARG A 375 -27.83 -27.56 34.57
N SER A 376 -28.36 -28.77 34.44
CA SER A 376 -27.93 -29.75 33.44
C SER A 376 -28.19 -29.25 32.01
N GLU A 377 -29.40 -28.74 31.75
CA GLU A 377 -29.75 -28.14 30.45
C GLU A 377 -28.85 -26.95 30.10
N GLU A 378 -28.51 -26.10 31.08
CA GLU A 378 -27.60 -24.98 30.90
C GLU A 378 -26.15 -25.45 30.62
N ARG A 379 -25.66 -26.46 31.34
CA ARG A 379 -24.35 -27.08 31.07
C ARG A 379 -24.28 -27.67 29.66
N GLU A 380 -25.33 -28.33 29.20
CA GLU A 380 -25.40 -28.89 27.84
C GLU A 380 -25.40 -27.79 26.78
N ARG A 381 -26.13 -26.68 27.00
CA ARG A 381 -26.10 -25.50 26.12
C ARG A 381 -24.71 -24.89 26.06
N LEU A 382 -24.04 -24.71 27.20
CA LEU A 382 -22.67 -24.19 27.26
C LEU A 382 -21.68 -25.12 26.56
N ARG A 383 -21.84 -26.45 26.70
CA ARG A 383 -21.02 -27.43 25.98
C ARG A 383 -21.19 -27.31 24.47
N LYS A 384 -22.43 -27.23 23.97
CA LYS A 384 -22.71 -27.03 22.53
C LYS A 384 -22.12 -25.73 21.99
N ILE A 385 -22.19 -24.64 22.76
CA ILE A 385 -21.57 -23.36 22.40
C ILE A 385 -20.05 -23.48 22.36
N SER A 386 -19.44 -24.14 23.36
CA SER A 386 -17.98 -24.37 23.41
C SER A 386 -17.49 -25.23 22.24
N GLU A 387 -18.20 -26.31 21.91
CA GLU A 387 -17.89 -27.15 20.75
C GLU A 387 -18.04 -26.40 19.42
N LYS A 388 -19.05 -25.52 19.29
CA LYS A 388 -19.22 -24.65 18.12
C LYS A 388 -18.05 -23.67 17.99
N LYS A 389 -17.66 -23.00 19.08
CA LYS A 389 -16.52 -22.07 19.10
C LYS A 389 -15.20 -22.76 18.71
N LYS A 390 -14.94 -23.97 19.21
CA LYS A 390 -13.75 -24.74 18.84
C LYS A 390 -13.71 -25.07 17.34
N LYS A 391 -14.87 -25.38 16.73
CA LYS A 391 -14.97 -25.61 15.27
C LYS A 391 -14.71 -24.33 14.47
N GLU A 392 -15.28 -23.21 14.91
CA GLU A 392 -15.05 -21.89 14.29
C GLU A 392 -13.56 -21.49 14.37
N GLU A 393 -12.91 -21.72 15.52
CA GLU A 393 -11.49 -21.44 15.72
C GLU A 393 -10.57 -22.29 14.82
N LEU A 394 -10.90 -23.58 14.65
CA LEU A 394 -10.15 -24.47 13.74
C LEU A 394 -10.26 -24.01 12.28
N LEU A 395 -11.47 -23.65 11.82
CA LEU A 395 -11.68 -23.14 10.46
C LEU A 395 -10.96 -21.82 10.24
N LEU A 396 -10.94 -20.94 11.26
CA LEU A 396 -10.23 -19.66 11.20
C LEU A 396 -8.73 -19.89 11.03
N LYS A 397 -8.14 -20.78 11.84
CA LYS A 397 -6.72 -21.12 11.76
C LYS A 397 -6.35 -21.72 10.40
N GLU A 398 -7.21 -22.58 9.85
CA GLU A 398 -7.02 -23.13 8.51
C GLU A 398 -7.06 -22.02 7.44
N ALA A 399 -8.00 -21.07 7.54
CA ALA A 399 -8.10 -19.95 6.60
C ALA A 399 -6.85 -19.07 6.64
N GLU A 400 -6.34 -18.77 7.83
CA GLU A 400 -5.10 -18.01 8.04
C GLU A 400 -3.90 -18.72 7.42
N GLU A 401 -3.75 -20.03 7.64
CA GLU A 401 -2.67 -20.81 7.04
C GLU A 401 -2.71 -20.77 5.51
N LYS A 402 -3.90 -20.87 4.89
CA LYS A 402 -4.06 -20.73 3.44
C LYS A 402 -3.70 -19.34 2.93
N MET A 403 -4.01 -18.29 3.70
CA MET A 403 -3.61 -16.93 3.33
C MET A 403 -2.08 -16.75 3.38
N ASP A 404 -1.43 -17.26 4.41
CA ASP A 404 0.03 -17.15 4.57
C ASP A 404 0.77 -17.93 3.49
N GLN A 405 0.32 -19.16 3.19
CA GLN A 405 0.82 -19.93 2.05
C GLN A 405 0.59 -19.19 0.73
N GLY A 406 -0.57 -18.53 0.57
CA GLY A 406 -0.87 -17.68 -0.59
C GLY A 406 0.13 -16.55 -0.75
N ARG A 407 0.42 -15.80 0.33
CA ARG A 407 1.39 -14.69 0.33
C ARG A 407 2.78 -15.17 -0.06
N TYR A 408 3.23 -16.28 0.52
CA TYR A 408 4.53 -16.87 0.18
C TYR A 408 4.66 -17.21 -1.31
N LEU A 409 3.60 -17.73 -1.94
CA LEU A 409 3.61 -18.01 -3.38
C LEU A 409 3.59 -16.75 -4.25
N VAL A 410 3.00 -15.66 -3.79
CA VAL A 410 3.07 -14.35 -4.46
C VAL A 410 4.51 -13.84 -4.50
N ASP A 411 5.23 -13.95 -3.38
CA ASP A 411 6.65 -13.57 -3.29
C ASP A 411 7.53 -14.41 -4.22
N GLN A 412 7.16 -15.68 -4.44
CA GLN A 412 7.82 -16.57 -5.42
C GLN A 412 7.38 -16.35 -6.87
N HIS A 413 6.55 -15.33 -7.15
CA HIS A 413 5.95 -15.08 -8.48
C HIS A 413 5.06 -16.23 -9.02
N LYS A 414 4.57 -17.12 -8.16
CA LYS A 414 3.66 -18.24 -8.50
C LYS A 414 2.19 -17.82 -8.35
N TYR A 415 1.78 -16.84 -9.15
CA TYR A 415 0.48 -16.18 -9.02
C TYR A 415 -0.74 -17.11 -9.18
N ASP A 416 -0.65 -18.13 -10.03
CA ASP A 416 -1.78 -19.04 -10.28
C ASP A 416 -2.04 -19.97 -9.08
N GLU A 417 -0.97 -20.47 -8.44
CA GLU A 417 -1.06 -21.29 -7.23
C GLU A 417 -1.54 -20.46 -6.04
N ALA A 418 -1.03 -19.23 -5.88
CA ALA A 418 -1.49 -18.28 -4.85
C ALA A 418 -3.00 -18.01 -4.96
N LYS A 419 -3.51 -17.83 -6.20
CA LYS A 419 -4.94 -17.63 -6.46
C LYS A 419 -5.81 -18.81 -6.00
N ILE A 420 -5.32 -20.04 -6.12
CA ILE A 420 -6.03 -21.24 -5.63
C ILE A 420 -6.12 -21.23 -4.11
N LEU A 421 -5.03 -20.86 -3.42
CA LEU A 421 -5.01 -20.78 -1.96
C LEU A 421 -5.92 -19.68 -1.42
N TYR A 422 -5.91 -18.49 -2.02
CA TYR A 422 -6.83 -17.43 -1.62
C TYR A 422 -8.30 -17.81 -1.86
N LYS A 423 -8.62 -18.55 -2.91
CA LYS A 423 -9.98 -19.08 -3.10
C LYS A 423 -10.40 -20.03 -1.97
N LYS A 424 -9.50 -20.93 -1.55
CA LYS A 424 -9.77 -21.82 -0.40
C LYS A 424 -10.00 -21.03 0.89
N ALA A 425 -9.18 -19.99 1.14
CA ALA A 425 -9.36 -19.10 2.29
C ALA A 425 -10.70 -18.35 2.24
N VAL A 426 -11.11 -17.86 1.06
CA VAL A 426 -12.41 -17.23 0.84
C VAL A 426 -13.56 -18.16 1.19
N ASP A 427 -13.50 -19.42 0.76
CA ASP A 427 -14.56 -20.40 1.05
C ASP A 427 -14.65 -20.67 2.56
N LEU A 428 -13.51 -20.76 3.27
CA LEU A 428 -13.47 -20.88 4.73
C LEU A 428 -14.02 -19.62 5.45
N PHE A 429 -13.72 -18.41 4.97
CA PHE A 429 -14.31 -17.20 5.56
C PHE A 429 -15.82 -17.10 5.31
N LYS A 430 -16.32 -17.60 4.18
CA LYS A 430 -17.76 -17.68 3.92
C LYS A 430 -18.46 -18.66 4.85
N THR A 431 -17.86 -19.82 5.15
CA THR A 431 -18.47 -20.77 6.11
C THR A 431 -18.50 -20.19 7.54
N LEU A 432 -17.56 -19.31 7.88
CA LEU A 432 -17.54 -18.55 9.15
C LEU A 432 -18.49 -17.34 9.18
N GLY A 433 -19.05 -16.93 8.03
CA GLY A 433 -19.88 -15.71 7.92
C GLY A 433 -19.07 -14.40 7.92
N TRP A 434 -17.78 -14.46 7.63
CA TRP A 434 -16.84 -13.33 7.62
C TRP A 434 -16.73 -12.74 6.20
N PHE A 435 -17.82 -12.17 5.71
CA PHE A 435 -17.94 -11.73 4.31
C PHE A 435 -16.98 -10.59 3.94
N ASN A 436 -16.70 -9.66 4.86
CA ASN A 436 -15.78 -8.55 4.59
C ASN A 436 -14.34 -9.03 4.29
N GLN A 437 -13.88 -10.05 5.00
CA GLN A 437 -12.57 -10.68 4.78
C GLN A 437 -12.55 -11.44 3.45
N ALA A 438 -13.64 -12.14 3.13
CA ALA A 438 -13.80 -12.80 1.84
C ALA A 438 -13.77 -11.79 0.67
N ASP A 439 -14.45 -10.65 0.78
CA ASP A 439 -14.46 -9.59 -0.22
C ASP A 439 -13.07 -8.96 -0.40
N THR A 440 -12.36 -8.73 0.71
CA THR A 440 -10.98 -8.24 0.67
C THR A 440 -10.07 -9.21 -0.10
N LEU A 441 -10.20 -10.52 0.15
CA LEU A 441 -9.44 -11.53 -0.59
C LEU A 441 -9.85 -11.65 -2.06
N TYR A 442 -11.12 -11.39 -2.41
CA TYR A 442 -11.54 -11.32 -3.80
C TYR A 442 -10.86 -10.18 -4.56
N GLU A 443 -10.75 -9.01 -3.94
CA GLU A 443 -10.01 -7.89 -4.52
C GLU A 443 -8.51 -8.22 -4.63
N GLU A 444 -7.94 -8.91 -3.64
CA GLU A 444 -6.54 -9.36 -3.72
C GLU A 444 -6.34 -10.36 -4.86
N ILE A 445 -7.26 -11.31 -5.06
CA ILE A 445 -7.26 -12.24 -6.21
C ILE A 445 -7.30 -11.48 -7.55
N LYS A 446 -8.07 -10.39 -7.66
CA LYS A 446 -8.08 -9.55 -8.87
C LYS A 446 -6.74 -8.83 -9.04
N ASN A 447 -6.14 -8.33 -7.95
CA ASN A 447 -4.83 -7.68 -7.98
C ASN A 447 -3.72 -8.64 -8.40
N LEU A 448 -3.78 -9.93 -8.05
CA LEU A 448 -2.80 -10.92 -8.50
C LEU A 448 -2.69 -11.01 -10.03
N GLU A 449 -3.81 -10.89 -10.76
CA GLU A 449 -3.78 -10.88 -12.23
C GLU A 449 -3.12 -9.63 -12.80
N ARG A 450 -3.22 -8.51 -12.08
CA ARG A 450 -2.51 -7.28 -12.41
C ARG A 450 -1.01 -7.46 -12.16
N TYR A 451 -0.62 -7.97 -11.00
CA TYR A 451 0.79 -8.23 -10.67
C TYR A 451 1.44 -9.22 -11.65
N LYS A 452 0.74 -10.30 -12.02
CA LYS A 452 1.21 -11.25 -13.04
C LYS A 452 1.50 -10.56 -14.38
N ARG A 453 0.59 -9.69 -14.84
CA ARG A 453 0.77 -8.93 -16.10
C ARG A 453 1.95 -7.97 -16.02
N GLU A 454 2.05 -7.21 -14.93
CA GLU A 454 3.16 -6.27 -14.71
C GLU A 454 4.52 -6.98 -14.66
N TYR A 455 4.59 -8.16 -14.02
CA TYR A 455 5.79 -8.98 -13.97
C TYR A 455 6.22 -9.51 -15.35
N ILE A 456 5.28 -10.06 -16.13
CA ILE A 456 5.55 -10.55 -17.49
C ILE A 456 6.04 -9.40 -18.39
N GLU A 457 5.42 -8.23 -18.29
CA GLU A 457 5.82 -7.07 -19.08
C GLU A 457 7.21 -6.57 -18.70
N LYS A 458 7.55 -6.56 -17.40
CA LYS A 458 8.89 -6.24 -16.92
C LYS A 458 9.94 -7.21 -17.50
N GLN A 459 9.67 -8.52 -17.49
CA GLN A 459 10.58 -9.50 -18.11
C GLN A 459 10.76 -9.27 -19.62
N ARG A 460 9.67 -8.94 -20.34
CA ARG A 460 9.74 -8.63 -21.77
C ARG A 460 10.60 -7.40 -22.05
N LEU A 461 10.40 -6.32 -21.30
CA LEU A 461 11.19 -5.10 -21.44
C LEU A 461 12.68 -5.34 -21.14
N GLU A 462 12.99 -6.14 -20.12
CA GLU A 462 14.37 -6.50 -19.79
C GLU A 462 15.02 -7.34 -20.90
N ASN A 463 14.30 -8.31 -21.47
CA ASN A 463 14.77 -9.09 -22.61
C ASN A 463 15.00 -8.22 -23.86
N ILE A 464 14.11 -7.26 -24.13
CA ILE A 464 14.29 -6.29 -25.23
C ILE A 464 15.54 -5.44 -24.98
N ARG A 465 15.77 -5.00 -23.74
CA ARG A 465 16.96 -4.23 -23.38
C ARG A 465 18.23 -5.04 -23.60
N LYS A 466 18.28 -6.30 -23.13
CA LYS A 466 19.42 -7.21 -23.36
C LYS A 466 19.68 -7.41 -24.85
N LYS A 467 18.64 -7.67 -25.65
CA LYS A 467 18.77 -7.76 -27.12
C LYS A 467 19.33 -6.49 -27.75
N LYS A 468 18.87 -5.30 -27.33
CA LYS A 468 19.42 -4.03 -27.83
C LYS A 468 20.88 -3.80 -27.41
N GLU A 469 21.26 -4.25 -26.22
CA GLU A 469 22.65 -4.19 -25.74
C GLU A 469 23.54 -5.17 -26.54
N GLU A 470 23.07 -6.39 -26.80
CA GLU A 470 23.72 -7.37 -27.68
C GLU A 470 23.85 -6.86 -29.12
N GLU A 471 22.80 -6.27 -29.70
CA GLU A 471 22.85 -5.67 -31.04
C GLU A 471 23.87 -4.52 -31.12
N LYS A 472 23.94 -3.67 -30.08
CA LYS A 472 24.94 -2.60 -30.00
C LYS A 472 26.36 -3.17 -29.88
N TYR A 473 26.53 -4.24 -29.10
CA TYR A 473 27.80 -4.93 -28.98
C TYR A 473 28.22 -5.54 -30.33
N ASN A 474 27.31 -6.26 -31.00
CA ASN A 474 27.56 -6.86 -32.31
C ASN A 474 27.92 -5.81 -33.37
N LYS A 475 27.24 -4.65 -33.39
CA LYS A 475 27.59 -3.54 -34.28
C LYS A 475 28.98 -2.97 -34.02
N ARG A 476 29.41 -2.89 -32.74
CA ARG A 476 30.77 -2.46 -32.39
C ARG A 476 31.81 -3.48 -32.85
N VAL A 477 31.56 -4.76 -32.61
CA VAL A 477 32.43 -5.84 -33.07
C VAL A 477 32.55 -5.80 -34.60
N GLU A 478 31.43 -5.68 -35.31
CA GLU A 478 31.42 -5.56 -36.78
C GLU A 478 32.19 -4.33 -37.28
N SER A 479 32.00 -3.17 -36.65
CA SER A 479 32.75 -1.95 -36.95
C SER A 479 34.25 -2.13 -36.76
N LEU A 480 34.67 -2.76 -35.66
CA LEU A 480 36.08 -3.04 -35.37
C LEU A 480 36.67 -4.03 -36.39
N MET A 481 35.94 -5.08 -36.75
CA MET A 481 36.37 -6.04 -37.77
C MET A 481 36.49 -5.39 -39.16
N ASN A 482 35.58 -4.47 -39.51
CA ASN A 482 35.66 -3.73 -40.76
C ASN A 482 36.82 -2.73 -40.77
N GLU A 483 37.08 -2.03 -39.67
CA GLU A 483 38.25 -1.18 -39.52
C GLU A 483 39.55 -1.98 -39.64
N GLN A 484 39.61 -3.16 -39.00
CA GLN A 484 40.74 -4.07 -39.12
C GLN A 484 40.96 -4.54 -40.56
N ARG A 485 39.90 -4.97 -41.27
CA ARG A 485 39.97 -5.33 -42.69
C ARG A 485 40.43 -4.16 -43.57
N HIS A 486 40.02 -2.93 -43.25
CA HIS A 486 40.46 -1.75 -43.99
C HIS A 486 41.95 -1.49 -43.80
N LYS A 487 42.45 -1.57 -42.55
CA LYS A 487 43.88 -1.46 -42.24
C LYS A 487 44.69 -2.56 -42.92
N GLU A 488 44.20 -3.79 -42.94
CA GLU A 488 44.83 -4.91 -43.65
C GLU A 488 44.87 -4.67 -45.16
N ARG A 489 43.78 -4.18 -45.77
CA ARG A 489 43.76 -3.82 -47.20
C ARG A 489 44.74 -2.69 -47.52
N GLN A 490 44.80 -1.65 -46.69
CA GLN A 490 45.77 -0.55 -46.85
C GLN A 490 47.20 -1.07 -46.77
N ARG A 491 47.51 -1.90 -45.76
CA ARG A 491 48.81 -2.57 -45.64
C ARG A 491 49.13 -3.40 -46.87
N LEU A 492 48.18 -4.17 -47.41
CA LEU A 492 48.39 -4.96 -48.63
C LEU A 492 48.66 -4.07 -49.86
N ILE A 493 47.96 -2.94 -49.99
CA ILE A 493 48.21 -1.97 -51.05
C ILE A 493 49.62 -1.37 -50.89
N GLU A 494 49.99 -0.90 -49.70
CA GLU A 494 51.34 -0.39 -49.40
C GLU A 494 52.41 -1.44 -49.75
N LEU A 495 52.21 -2.68 -49.32
CA LEU A 495 53.10 -3.81 -49.66
C LEU A 495 53.21 -4.03 -51.17
N SER A 496 52.10 -3.93 -51.91
CA SER A 496 52.10 -4.09 -53.37
C SER A 496 52.84 -2.97 -54.11
N THR A 497 52.95 -1.77 -53.51
CA THR A 497 53.68 -0.63 -54.09
C THR A 497 55.18 -0.66 -53.84
N LEU A 498 55.67 -1.57 -52.98
CA LEU A 498 57.10 -1.71 -52.70
C LEU A 498 57.86 -2.34 -53.87
N SER A 499 59.14 -1.98 -53.99
CA SER A 499 60.06 -2.63 -54.93
C SER A 499 60.16 -4.14 -54.65
N PRO A 500 60.29 -5.00 -55.69
CA PRO A 500 60.37 -6.46 -55.54
C PRO A 500 61.44 -6.93 -54.53
N GLU A 501 62.57 -6.25 -54.42
CA GLU A 501 63.63 -6.57 -53.45
C GLU A 501 63.19 -6.35 -51.99
N LEU A 502 62.44 -5.27 -51.75
CA LEU A 502 61.89 -4.96 -50.43
C LEU A 502 60.74 -5.92 -50.10
N GLN A 503 59.90 -6.28 -51.08
CA GLN A 503 58.86 -7.29 -50.92
C GLN A 503 59.45 -8.65 -50.53
N GLN A 504 60.52 -9.10 -51.19
CA GLN A 504 61.20 -10.35 -50.84
C GLN A 504 61.80 -10.30 -49.42
N SER A 505 62.41 -9.18 -49.05
CA SER A 505 62.98 -8.99 -47.71
C SER A 505 61.90 -9.06 -46.62
N LEU A 506 60.73 -8.48 -46.90
CA LEU A 506 59.58 -8.45 -45.99
C LEU A 506 58.90 -9.83 -45.89
N GLN A 507 58.68 -10.52 -47.00
CA GLN A 507 58.19 -11.92 -47.02
C GLN A 507 59.14 -12.85 -46.26
N LYS A 508 60.45 -12.68 -46.42
CA LYS A 508 61.46 -13.45 -45.68
C LYS A 508 61.38 -13.16 -44.18
N ALA A 509 61.23 -11.90 -43.79
CA ALA A 509 61.06 -11.49 -42.39
C ALA A 509 59.79 -12.10 -41.78
N GLU A 510 58.65 -12.06 -42.48
CA GLU A 510 57.39 -12.68 -42.03
C GLU A 510 57.50 -14.20 -41.85
N LEU A 511 58.13 -14.90 -42.80
CA LEU A 511 58.38 -16.34 -42.68
C LEU A 511 59.27 -16.67 -41.48
N LEU A 512 60.27 -15.83 -41.21
CA LEU A 512 61.14 -15.98 -40.05
C LEU A 512 60.41 -15.69 -38.74
N LEU A 513 59.51 -14.70 -38.72
CA LEU A 513 58.69 -14.35 -37.56
C LEU A 513 57.79 -15.53 -37.17
N LYS A 514 57.04 -16.09 -38.13
CA LYS A 514 56.20 -17.29 -37.90
C LYS A 514 57.01 -18.49 -37.42
N LYS A 515 58.25 -18.66 -37.91
CA LYS A 515 59.15 -19.73 -37.44
C LYS A 515 59.68 -19.45 -36.03
N ALA A 516 59.98 -18.20 -35.72
CA ALA A 516 60.43 -17.79 -34.39
C ALA A 516 59.33 -18.03 -33.36
N GLU A 517 58.08 -17.64 -33.63
CA GLU A 517 56.94 -17.86 -32.73
C GLU A 517 56.69 -19.36 -32.47
N LYS A 518 56.72 -20.21 -33.52
CA LYS A 518 56.63 -21.67 -33.33
C LYS A 518 57.80 -22.26 -32.54
N GLU A 519 59.01 -21.73 -32.69
CA GLU A 519 60.17 -22.19 -31.94
C GLU A 519 60.17 -21.67 -30.49
N GLU A 520 59.51 -20.53 -30.24
CA GLU A 520 59.24 -19.94 -28.92
C GLU A 520 58.28 -20.84 -28.13
N ASP A 521 57.19 -21.29 -28.76
CA ASP A 521 56.26 -22.26 -28.18
C ASP A 521 56.95 -23.60 -27.83
N LEU A 522 58.00 -23.96 -28.58
CA LEU A 522 58.81 -25.17 -28.35
C LEU A 522 59.98 -24.95 -27.37
N GLY A 523 60.11 -23.76 -26.78
CA GLY A 523 61.14 -23.43 -25.80
C GLY A 523 62.58 -23.36 -26.34
N LYS A 524 62.77 -23.20 -27.66
CA LYS A 524 64.11 -23.16 -28.29
C LYS A 524 64.71 -21.74 -28.25
N ILE A 525 64.85 -21.17 -27.06
CA ILE A 525 65.11 -19.74 -26.82
C ILE A 525 66.29 -19.18 -27.64
N ARG A 526 67.45 -19.85 -27.65
CA ARG A 526 68.62 -19.39 -28.43
C ARG A 526 68.36 -19.26 -29.93
N ARG A 527 67.57 -20.17 -30.51
CA ARG A 527 67.20 -20.13 -31.94
C ARG A 527 66.21 -19.00 -32.21
N VAL A 528 65.24 -18.81 -31.32
CA VAL A 528 64.25 -17.73 -31.37
C VAL A 528 64.93 -16.37 -31.32
N LEU A 529 65.86 -16.15 -30.38
CA LEU A 529 66.66 -14.93 -30.26
C LEU A 529 67.46 -14.66 -31.55
N SER A 530 68.09 -15.67 -32.12
CA SER A 530 68.83 -15.53 -33.39
C SER A 530 67.92 -15.09 -34.54
N ARG A 531 66.71 -15.67 -34.62
CA ARG A 531 65.72 -15.29 -35.65
C ARG A 531 65.18 -13.88 -35.45
N TYR A 532 64.80 -13.50 -34.23
CA TYR A 532 64.32 -12.13 -33.96
C TYR A 532 65.37 -11.06 -34.24
N ASN A 533 66.65 -11.32 -33.91
CA ASN A 533 67.74 -10.42 -34.28
C ASN A 533 67.89 -10.30 -35.81
N TYR A 534 67.80 -11.42 -36.54
CA TYR A 534 67.86 -11.37 -38.00
C TYR A 534 66.66 -10.62 -38.61
N ILE A 535 65.46 -10.79 -38.06
CA ILE A 535 64.27 -10.03 -38.48
C ILE A 535 64.49 -8.53 -38.26
N LEU A 536 65.05 -8.11 -37.13
CA LEU A 536 65.40 -6.69 -36.90
C LEU A 536 66.37 -6.16 -37.96
N THR A 537 67.37 -6.95 -38.37
CA THR A 537 68.28 -6.53 -39.44
C THR A 537 67.56 -6.40 -40.79
N LEU A 538 66.54 -7.21 -41.05
CA LEU A 538 65.73 -7.11 -42.27
C LEU A 538 64.82 -5.88 -42.23
N TYR A 539 64.17 -5.59 -41.10
CA TYR A 539 63.31 -4.41 -40.93
C TYR A 539 64.10 -3.10 -40.97
N LYS A 540 65.29 -3.03 -40.36
CA LYS A 540 66.15 -1.84 -40.39
C LYS A 540 66.71 -1.51 -41.78
N LYS A 541 66.68 -2.46 -42.73
CA LYS A 541 67.07 -2.23 -44.13
C LYS A 541 65.97 -1.55 -44.97
N ILE A 542 64.72 -1.57 -44.51
CA ILE A 542 63.60 -0.97 -45.22
C ILE A 542 63.53 0.51 -44.82
N PRO A 543 63.64 1.46 -45.77
CA PRO A 543 63.59 2.88 -45.44
C PRO A 543 62.25 3.25 -44.81
N PRO A 544 62.24 4.03 -43.70
CA PRO A 544 61.01 4.39 -43.01
C PRO A 544 60.10 5.30 -43.85
N GLU A 545 60.62 5.96 -44.89
CA GLU A 545 59.78 6.75 -45.81
C GLU A 545 58.92 5.86 -46.74
N LYS A 546 59.30 4.59 -46.92
CA LYS A 546 58.60 3.65 -47.81
C LYS A 546 57.62 2.75 -47.05
N LEU A 547 57.98 2.35 -45.84
CA LEU A 547 57.12 1.58 -44.95
C LEU A 547 57.53 1.84 -43.50
N ASP A 548 56.61 2.36 -42.70
CA ASP A 548 56.89 2.60 -41.29
C ASP A 548 56.75 1.30 -40.49
N LEU A 549 57.89 0.72 -40.11
CA LEU A 549 58.00 -0.50 -39.30
C LEU A 549 58.42 -0.22 -37.86
N ARG A 550 58.36 1.04 -37.39
CA ARG A 550 58.84 1.42 -36.06
C ARG A 550 58.14 0.66 -34.93
N SER A 551 56.83 0.41 -35.08
CA SER A 551 56.05 -0.34 -34.09
C SER A 551 56.47 -1.80 -34.03
N GLU A 552 56.59 -2.46 -35.18
CA GLU A 552 56.98 -3.86 -35.31
C GLU A 552 58.43 -4.08 -34.83
N ILE A 553 59.33 -3.12 -35.10
CA ILE A 553 60.71 -3.13 -34.58
C ILE A 553 60.71 -3.06 -33.05
N ALA A 554 59.93 -2.14 -32.45
CA ALA A 554 59.84 -1.99 -31.00
C ALA A 554 59.25 -3.24 -30.32
N GLU A 555 58.25 -3.89 -30.93
CA GLU A 555 57.69 -5.15 -30.43
C GLU A 555 58.72 -6.28 -30.43
N ILE A 556 59.49 -6.43 -31.51
CA ILE A 556 60.53 -7.45 -31.59
C ILE A 556 61.66 -7.16 -30.59
N GLU A 557 62.08 -5.91 -30.43
CA GLU A 557 63.08 -5.52 -29.42
C GLU A 557 62.60 -5.84 -27.99
N LYS A 558 61.31 -5.62 -27.71
CA LYS A 558 60.69 -6.01 -26.45
C LYS A 558 60.66 -7.53 -26.26
N LYS A 559 60.27 -8.31 -27.28
CA LYS A 559 60.29 -9.79 -27.23
C LYS A 559 61.70 -10.33 -27.00
N ILE A 560 62.71 -9.78 -27.69
CA ILE A 560 64.11 -10.15 -27.47
C ILE A 560 64.54 -9.88 -26.03
N SER A 561 64.16 -8.72 -25.47
CA SER A 561 64.52 -8.37 -24.09
C SER A 561 63.87 -9.30 -23.06
N LEU A 562 62.61 -9.69 -23.29
CA LEU A 562 61.90 -10.67 -22.46
C LEU A 562 62.58 -12.05 -22.53
N LEU A 563 62.87 -12.54 -23.73
CA LEU A 563 63.48 -13.86 -23.92
C LEU A 563 64.92 -13.92 -23.37
N LYS A 564 65.69 -12.83 -23.44
CA LYS A 564 67.01 -12.72 -22.81
C LYS A 564 66.96 -12.77 -21.28
N SER A 565 65.82 -12.49 -20.67
CA SER A 565 65.64 -12.64 -19.21
C SER A 565 65.26 -14.06 -18.81
N GLN A 566 64.92 -14.92 -19.77
CA GLN A 566 64.54 -16.32 -19.59
C GLN A 566 65.64 -17.32 -19.98
N ASP A 567 66.63 -16.89 -20.78
CA ASP A 567 67.88 -17.61 -21.11
C ASP A 567 68.94 -17.33 -20.04
#